data_AF-A0A8T7CCN1-F1
#
_entry.id   AF-A0A8T7CCN1-F1
#
_cell.length_a   1.000
_cell.length_b   1.000
_cell.length_c   1.000
_cell.angle_alpha   90.00
_cell.angle_beta   90.00
_cell.angle_gamma   90.00
#
_symmetry.space_group_name_H-M   'P 1'
#
loop_
_entity.id
_entity.type
_entity.pdbx_description
1 polymer ?
#
loop_
_entity_poly.entity_id
_entity_poly.type
_entity_poly.pdbx_seq_one_letter_code
_entity_poly.pdbx_strand_id
1 'polypeptide(L)'
;MALTINTNVMSLNAQRNLSTSDSTLAQALQRLSTGLRINSAKDDAAGLAISDRFTTQIRGLNQAVRNANDGISLAQTAESALSEVSNNLQRIRELAVQSANATNSDSDRAALDAEVQQRLAEIDRIASQTTFNNRKVLDGSFGDAVFQVGANVAETIQVSLNSGVRINQMGQIASLEGNAVTSSDLTDGGFTIQIGSNEAVVIGSSVDGAEAVGQAADSAYAKKFAIDAAGVTGLTVQANSSVTSTFADVTDAVSGTYSLSINGVSVYDGFDLSDPGNDPLNKATVVTAVNQKAADTGVRASIDGSGDVVLTSAEGRNIQVDETAGAAQGFTGTIGGTAFTTAGAQTGTERGTLTLSASENIALSGADAAFIGFADGQTVTVDTTTLATVDITSVADANNVIQRVDAALTSVSSFRSTLGAIQ
;
A
#
# COMPACT_ATOMS: atom_id res chain seq x y z
N MET A 1 -20.19 -80.97 -67.84
CA MET A 1 -21.16 -80.83 -66.73
C MET A 1 -21.24 -82.17 -66.01
N ALA A 2 -20.83 -82.23 -64.75
CA ALA A 2 -20.96 -83.43 -63.93
C ALA A 2 -22.29 -83.34 -63.17
N LEU A 3 -23.24 -84.24 -63.46
CA LEU A 3 -24.47 -84.42 -62.69
C LEU A 3 -24.23 -85.52 -61.65
N THR A 4 -24.00 -85.13 -60.40
CA THR A 4 -23.92 -86.03 -59.23
C THR A 4 -25.14 -85.80 -58.34
N ILE A 5 -25.86 -86.87 -57.98
CA ILE A 5 -27.15 -86.81 -57.26
C ILE A 5 -26.96 -86.71 -55.73
N ASN A 6 -25.90 -87.29 -55.17
CA ASN A 6 -25.61 -87.26 -53.73
C ASN A 6 -25.15 -85.90 -53.19
N THR A 7 -24.69 -85.00 -54.06
CA THR A 7 -24.20 -83.68 -53.66
C THR A 7 -24.90 -82.63 -54.51
N ASN A 8 -26.07 -82.18 -54.05
CA ASN A 8 -26.84 -81.16 -54.76
C ASN A 8 -26.21 -79.78 -54.57
N VAL A 9 -25.38 -79.38 -55.55
CA VAL A 9 -24.65 -78.11 -55.55
C VAL A 9 -25.59 -76.90 -55.53
N MET A 10 -26.79 -77.00 -56.13
CA MET A 10 -27.79 -75.91 -56.08
C MET A 10 -28.38 -75.71 -54.68
N SER A 11 -28.66 -76.80 -53.96
CA SER A 11 -29.13 -76.75 -52.56
C SER A 11 -28.05 -76.18 -51.62
N LEU A 12 -26.79 -76.62 -51.78
CA LEU A 12 -25.63 -76.08 -51.04
C LEU A 12 -25.36 -74.60 -51.33
N ASN A 13 -25.70 -74.11 -52.52
CA ASN A 13 -25.59 -72.70 -52.87
C ASN A 13 -26.73 -71.88 -52.22
N ALA A 14 -27.96 -72.39 -52.27
CA ALA A 14 -29.10 -71.77 -51.59
C ALA A 14 -28.90 -71.68 -50.06
N GLN A 15 -28.40 -72.73 -49.41
CA GLN A 15 -28.07 -72.72 -47.98
C GLN A 15 -26.96 -71.72 -47.62
N ARG A 16 -25.92 -71.57 -48.46
CA ARG A 16 -24.88 -70.55 -48.27
C ARG A 16 -25.43 -69.12 -48.38
N ASN A 17 -26.30 -68.85 -49.34
CA ASN A 17 -26.94 -67.55 -49.50
C ASN A 17 -27.90 -67.22 -48.35
N LEU A 18 -28.64 -68.23 -47.85
CA LEU A 18 -29.47 -68.09 -46.65
C LEU A 18 -28.62 -67.75 -45.42
N SER A 19 -27.54 -68.50 -45.19
CA SER A 19 -26.62 -68.23 -44.07
C SER A 19 -25.99 -66.84 -44.13
N THR A 20 -25.69 -66.34 -45.34
CA THR A 20 -25.23 -64.96 -45.54
C THR A 20 -26.32 -63.96 -45.17
N SER A 21 -27.57 -64.20 -45.60
CA SER A 21 -28.72 -63.34 -45.28
C SER A 21 -29.03 -63.30 -43.78
N ASP A 22 -29.00 -64.46 -43.11
CA ASP A 22 -29.19 -64.56 -41.66
C ASP A 22 -28.09 -63.78 -40.91
N SER A 23 -26.84 -63.85 -41.38
CA SER A 23 -25.73 -63.09 -40.78
C SER A 23 -25.90 -61.57 -40.92
N THR A 24 -26.40 -61.10 -42.07
CA THR A 24 -26.69 -59.67 -42.29
C THR A 24 -27.89 -59.20 -41.48
N LEU A 25 -28.93 -60.04 -41.35
CA LEU A 25 -30.11 -59.76 -40.52
C LEU A 25 -29.72 -59.67 -39.04
N ALA A 26 -28.89 -60.60 -38.55
CA ALA A 26 -28.38 -60.58 -37.19
C ALA A 26 -27.60 -59.29 -36.88
N GLN A 27 -26.74 -58.84 -37.82
CA GLN A 27 -26.02 -57.58 -37.68
C GLN A 27 -26.96 -56.36 -37.70
N ALA A 28 -27.99 -56.37 -38.56
CA ALA A 28 -29.00 -55.30 -38.60
C ALA A 28 -29.81 -55.24 -37.30
N LEU A 29 -30.22 -56.39 -36.75
CA LEU A 29 -30.90 -56.48 -35.45
C LEU A 29 -30.00 -55.99 -34.30
N GLN A 30 -28.72 -56.33 -34.32
CA GLN A 30 -27.76 -55.84 -33.31
C GLN A 30 -27.64 -54.31 -33.37
N ARG A 31 -27.47 -53.73 -34.56
CA ARG A 31 -27.41 -52.27 -34.75
C ARG A 31 -28.71 -51.57 -34.38
N LEU A 32 -29.86 -52.19 -34.66
CA LEU A 32 -31.17 -51.66 -34.28
C LEU A 32 -31.34 -51.67 -32.76
N SER A 33 -30.92 -52.74 -32.09
CA SER A 33 -31.02 -52.89 -30.64
C SER A 33 -30.12 -51.90 -29.90
N THR A 34 -28.88 -51.70 -30.36
CA THR A 34 -27.94 -50.77 -29.71
C THR A 34 -28.09 -49.32 -30.17
N GLY A 35 -28.72 -49.09 -31.33
CA GLY A 35 -28.74 -47.78 -32.00
C GLY A 35 -27.37 -47.37 -32.55
N LEU A 36 -26.34 -48.21 -32.45
CA LEU A 36 -24.97 -47.90 -32.85
C LEU A 36 -24.63 -48.61 -34.17
N ARG A 37 -24.07 -47.85 -35.13
CA ARG A 37 -23.59 -48.39 -36.42
C ARG A 37 -22.38 -49.31 -36.23
N ILE A 38 -21.49 -48.99 -35.29
CA ILE A 38 -20.27 -49.74 -34.99
C ILE A 38 -20.47 -50.39 -33.61
N ASN A 39 -20.58 -51.72 -33.55
CA ASN A 39 -20.73 -52.45 -32.29
C ASN A 39 -19.48 -53.25 -31.93
N SER A 40 -18.63 -53.56 -32.91
CA SER A 40 -17.38 -54.30 -32.70
C SER A 40 -16.28 -53.87 -33.67
N ALA A 41 -15.04 -54.24 -33.38
CA ALA A 41 -13.89 -53.96 -34.25
C ALA A 41 -14.00 -54.62 -35.65
N LYS A 42 -14.86 -55.63 -35.81
CA LYS A 42 -15.15 -56.26 -37.11
C LYS A 42 -15.95 -55.34 -38.03
N ASP A 43 -16.75 -54.43 -37.48
CA ASP A 43 -17.60 -53.53 -38.25
C ASP A 43 -16.78 -52.38 -38.88
N ASP A 44 -15.90 -51.76 -38.09
CA ASP A 44 -15.00 -50.67 -38.49
C ASP A 44 -13.95 -50.42 -37.40
N ALA A 45 -12.74 -50.97 -37.57
CA ALA A 45 -11.68 -50.86 -36.56
C ALA A 45 -11.19 -49.42 -36.34
N ALA A 46 -11.09 -48.62 -37.42
CA ALA A 46 -10.67 -47.22 -37.33
C ALA A 46 -11.78 -46.35 -36.72
N GLY A 47 -13.03 -46.57 -37.14
CA GLY A 47 -14.19 -45.88 -36.58
C GLY A 47 -14.39 -46.16 -35.08
N LEU A 48 -14.17 -47.41 -34.64
CA LEU A 48 -14.19 -47.75 -33.22
C LEU A 48 -13.09 -47.04 -32.43
N ALA A 49 -11.85 -47.05 -32.91
CA ALA A 49 -10.72 -46.39 -32.24
C ALA A 49 -10.91 -44.87 -32.10
N ILE A 50 -11.45 -44.21 -33.14
CA ILE A 50 -11.78 -42.78 -33.09
C ILE A 50 -12.91 -42.52 -32.08
N SER A 51 -13.95 -43.36 -32.08
CA SER A 51 -15.08 -43.25 -31.15
C SER A 51 -14.65 -43.46 -29.69
N ASP A 52 -13.72 -44.39 -29.43
CA ASP A 52 -13.14 -44.61 -28.10
C ASP A 52 -12.30 -43.42 -27.63
N ARG A 53 -11.54 -42.80 -28.54
CA ARG A 53 -10.80 -41.56 -28.26
C ARG A 53 -11.74 -40.42 -27.91
N PHE A 54 -12.79 -40.20 -28.70
CA PHE A 54 -13.79 -39.18 -28.38
C PHE A 54 -14.54 -39.49 -27.09
N THR A 55 -14.87 -40.75 -26.81
CA THR A 55 -15.49 -41.15 -25.53
C THR A 55 -14.58 -40.83 -24.35
N THR A 56 -13.28 -41.07 -24.49
CA THR A 56 -12.28 -40.70 -23.47
C THR A 56 -12.22 -39.18 -23.27
N GLN A 57 -12.17 -38.41 -24.36
CA GLN A 57 -12.17 -36.95 -24.30
C GLN A 57 -13.45 -36.41 -23.67
N ILE A 58 -14.62 -36.92 -24.06
CA ILE A 58 -15.92 -36.51 -23.49
C ILE A 58 -15.95 -36.80 -21.98
N ARG A 59 -15.50 -37.98 -21.54
CA ARG A 59 -15.42 -38.30 -20.11
C ARG A 59 -14.44 -37.38 -19.37
N GLY A 60 -13.29 -37.09 -19.98
CA GLY A 60 -12.31 -36.13 -19.47
C GLY A 60 -12.90 -34.73 -19.31
N LEU A 61 -13.56 -34.21 -20.36
CA LEU A 61 -14.23 -32.91 -20.33
C LEU A 61 -15.35 -32.84 -19.30
N ASN A 62 -16.15 -33.90 -19.13
CA ASN A 62 -17.18 -33.93 -18.08
C ASN A 62 -16.58 -33.87 -16.67
N GLN A 63 -15.44 -34.50 -16.43
CA GLN A 63 -14.73 -34.35 -15.16
C GLN A 63 -14.12 -32.96 -15.02
N ALA A 64 -13.56 -32.40 -16.08
CA ALA A 64 -13.02 -31.05 -16.10
C ALA A 64 -14.08 -29.99 -15.76
N VAL A 65 -15.30 -30.13 -16.25
CA VAL A 65 -16.43 -29.24 -15.87
C VAL A 65 -16.70 -29.31 -14.37
N ARG A 66 -16.64 -30.50 -13.75
CA ARG A 66 -16.78 -30.63 -12.29
C ARG A 66 -15.63 -29.96 -11.55
N ASN A 67 -14.38 -30.19 -11.99
CA ASN A 67 -13.21 -29.56 -11.39
C ASN A 67 -13.26 -28.02 -11.50
N ALA A 68 -13.75 -27.48 -12.62
CA ALA A 68 -13.94 -26.04 -12.81
C ALA A 68 -14.98 -25.48 -11.84
N ASN A 69 -16.11 -26.17 -11.64
CA ASN A 69 -17.12 -25.78 -10.66
C ASN A 69 -16.59 -25.82 -9.22
N ASP A 70 -15.71 -26.77 -8.89
CA ASP A 70 -15.03 -26.81 -7.59
C ASP A 70 -14.10 -25.59 -7.41
N GLY A 71 -13.38 -25.20 -8.48
CA GLY A 71 -12.57 -23.98 -8.50
C GLY A 71 -13.39 -22.70 -8.32
N ILE A 72 -14.54 -22.60 -9.00
CA ILE A 72 -15.49 -21.48 -8.82
C ILE A 72 -16.00 -21.43 -7.37
N SER A 73 -16.37 -22.58 -6.81
CA SER A 73 -16.88 -22.67 -5.43
C SER A 73 -15.82 -22.26 -4.40
N LEU A 74 -14.56 -22.65 -4.62
CA LEU A 74 -13.42 -22.21 -3.82
C LEU A 74 -13.27 -20.69 -3.89
N ALA A 75 -13.21 -20.13 -5.10
CA ALA A 75 -13.03 -18.69 -5.32
C ALA A 75 -14.17 -17.87 -4.70
N GLN A 76 -15.42 -18.31 -4.85
CA GLN A 76 -16.59 -17.63 -4.25
C GLN A 76 -16.61 -17.70 -2.73
N THR A 77 -16.17 -18.83 -2.15
CA THR A 77 -16.07 -18.96 -0.68
C THR A 77 -15.01 -18.01 -0.13
N ALA A 78 -13.85 -17.92 -0.79
CA ALA A 78 -12.80 -16.99 -0.41
C ALA A 78 -13.24 -15.52 -0.61
N GLU A 79 -13.83 -15.19 -1.75
CA GLU A 79 -14.32 -13.84 -2.08
C GLU A 79 -15.36 -13.35 -1.07
N SER A 80 -16.31 -14.21 -0.67
CA SER A 80 -17.33 -13.86 0.31
C SER A 80 -16.71 -13.52 1.67
N ALA A 81 -15.73 -14.31 2.11
CA ALA A 81 -15.01 -14.04 3.35
C ALA A 81 -14.13 -12.78 3.26
N LEU A 82 -13.47 -12.53 2.11
CA LEU A 82 -12.71 -11.31 1.87
C LEU A 82 -13.59 -10.05 1.83
N SER A 83 -14.83 -10.16 1.37
CA SER A 83 -15.81 -9.07 1.45
C SER A 83 -16.08 -8.67 2.90
N GLU A 84 -16.26 -9.64 3.80
CA GLU A 84 -16.44 -9.36 5.23
C GLU A 84 -15.17 -8.78 5.88
N VAL A 85 -13.98 -9.26 5.50
CA VAL A 85 -12.72 -8.66 5.94
C VAL A 85 -12.62 -7.20 5.47
N SER A 86 -12.97 -6.91 4.21
CA SER A 86 -12.96 -5.54 3.67
C SER A 86 -13.94 -4.63 4.41
N ASN A 87 -15.15 -5.09 4.73
CA ASN A 87 -16.13 -4.33 5.52
C ASN A 87 -15.60 -3.99 6.93
N ASN A 88 -14.96 -4.96 7.61
CA ASN A 88 -14.37 -4.71 8.92
C ASN A 88 -13.18 -3.73 8.83
N LEU A 89 -12.32 -3.85 7.82
CA LEU A 89 -11.21 -2.91 7.59
C LEU A 89 -11.73 -1.49 7.31
N GLN A 90 -12.75 -1.33 6.47
CA GLN A 90 -13.39 -0.03 6.22
C GLN A 90 -13.94 0.57 7.53
N ARG A 91 -14.58 -0.24 8.38
CA ARG A 91 -15.06 0.22 9.69
C ARG A 91 -13.92 0.63 10.63
N ILE A 92 -12.82 -0.13 10.67
CA ILE A 92 -11.64 0.24 11.45
C ILE A 92 -11.09 1.58 10.97
N ARG A 93 -11.04 1.80 9.65
CA ARG A 93 -10.62 3.07 9.05
C ARG A 93 -11.52 4.24 9.49
N GLU A 94 -12.83 4.07 9.47
CA GLU A 94 -13.78 5.07 9.96
C GLU A 94 -13.53 5.44 11.42
N LEU A 95 -13.34 4.45 12.28
CA LEU A 95 -13.06 4.64 13.71
C LEU A 95 -11.73 5.35 13.94
N ALA A 96 -10.70 5.01 13.17
CA ALA A 96 -9.39 5.67 13.23
C ALA A 96 -9.50 7.14 12.81
N VAL A 97 -10.20 7.44 11.70
CA VAL A 97 -10.48 8.83 11.28
C VAL A 97 -11.29 9.58 12.35
N GLN A 98 -12.26 8.92 12.99
CA GLN A 98 -13.02 9.50 14.08
C GLN A 98 -12.12 9.82 15.29
N SER A 99 -11.24 8.89 15.70
CA SER A 99 -10.34 9.06 16.85
C SER A 99 -9.28 10.16 16.62
N ALA A 100 -8.83 10.31 15.37
CA ALA A 100 -7.88 11.35 14.97
C ALA A 100 -8.41 12.78 15.18
N ASN A 101 -9.72 12.97 15.32
CA ASN A 101 -10.29 14.29 15.58
C ASN A 101 -9.94 14.80 17.00
N ALA A 102 -9.56 16.06 17.09
CA ALA A 102 -9.10 16.73 18.32
C ALA A 102 -10.21 16.92 19.38
N THR A 103 -11.49 16.79 19.00
CA THR A 103 -12.62 16.94 19.93
C THR A 103 -12.87 15.71 20.80
N ASN A 104 -12.25 14.57 20.52
CA ASN A 104 -12.44 13.35 21.33
C ASN A 104 -11.55 13.42 22.58
N SER A 105 -12.12 12.99 23.71
CA SER A 105 -11.34 12.76 24.93
C SER A 105 -10.57 11.44 24.87
N ASP A 106 -9.56 11.28 25.73
CA ASP A 106 -8.80 10.02 25.83
C ASP A 106 -9.71 8.83 26.18
N SER A 107 -10.77 9.06 26.99
CA SER A 107 -11.77 8.03 27.28
C SER A 107 -12.60 7.65 26.06
N ASP A 108 -12.92 8.59 25.17
CA ASP A 108 -13.65 8.29 23.94
C ASP A 108 -12.76 7.48 23.00
N ARG A 109 -11.47 7.85 22.88
CA ARG A 109 -10.50 7.09 22.07
C ARG A 109 -10.32 5.67 22.55
N ALA A 110 -10.24 5.45 23.86
CA ALA A 110 -10.18 4.11 24.44
C ALA A 110 -11.43 3.26 24.14
N ALA A 111 -12.62 3.88 24.11
CA ALA A 111 -13.85 3.18 23.74
C ALA A 111 -13.91 2.83 22.24
N LEU A 112 -13.47 3.75 21.38
CA LEU A 112 -13.34 3.50 19.94
C LEU A 112 -12.31 2.39 19.66
N ASP A 113 -11.19 2.40 20.38
CA ASP A 113 -10.16 1.37 20.27
C ASP A 113 -10.70 -0.02 20.65
N ALA A 114 -11.50 -0.13 21.71
CA ALA A 114 -12.14 -1.40 22.07
C ALA A 114 -13.02 -1.97 20.93
N GLU A 115 -13.70 -1.11 20.16
CA GLU A 115 -14.42 -1.55 18.95
C GLU A 115 -13.43 -2.01 17.87
N VAL A 116 -12.34 -1.29 17.63
CA VAL A 116 -11.28 -1.69 16.68
C VAL A 116 -10.70 -3.06 17.04
N GLN A 117 -10.37 -3.31 18.31
CA GLN A 117 -9.83 -4.60 18.76
C GLN A 117 -10.81 -5.76 18.51
N GLN A 118 -12.12 -5.53 18.70
CA GLN A 118 -13.14 -6.53 18.38
C GLN A 118 -13.23 -6.81 16.87
N ARG A 119 -13.10 -5.78 16.04
CA ARG A 119 -13.10 -5.91 14.58
C ARG A 119 -11.87 -6.65 14.08
N LEU A 120 -10.70 -6.37 14.65
CA LEU A 120 -9.46 -7.10 14.36
C LEU A 120 -9.56 -8.57 14.76
N ALA A 121 -10.14 -8.87 15.91
CA ALA A 121 -10.39 -10.25 16.34
C ALA A 121 -11.35 -10.99 15.38
N GLU A 122 -12.37 -10.30 14.88
CA GLU A 122 -13.29 -10.88 13.90
C GLU A 122 -12.62 -11.13 12.55
N ILE A 123 -11.75 -10.22 12.07
CA ILE A 123 -10.93 -10.44 10.88
C ILE A 123 -10.05 -11.69 11.06
N ASP A 124 -9.36 -11.82 12.20
CA ASP A 124 -8.52 -13.00 12.48
C ASP A 124 -9.35 -14.29 12.55
N ARG A 125 -10.55 -14.22 13.10
CA ARG A 125 -11.50 -15.34 13.13
C ARG A 125 -11.93 -15.74 11.71
N ILE A 126 -12.32 -14.81 10.86
CA ILE A 126 -12.72 -15.09 9.47
C ILE A 126 -11.56 -15.72 8.71
N ALA A 127 -10.37 -15.11 8.77
CA ALA A 127 -9.19 -15.58 8.08
C ALA A 127 -8.73 -16.97 8.57
N SER A 128 -8.83 -17.25 9.88
CA SER A 128 -8.43 -18.53 10.47
C SER A 128 -9.50 -19.64 10.37
N GLN A 129 -10.78 -19.30 10.23
CA GLN A 129 -11.87 -20.30 10.23
C GLN A 129 -12.36 -20.66 8.83
N THR A 130 -12.21 -19.78 7.84
CA THR A 130 -12.68 -20.05 6.46
C THR A 130 -11.97 -21.26 5.86
N THR A 131 -12.74 -22.30 5.54
CA THR A 131 -12.25 -23.54 4.94
C THR A 131 -13.03 -23.91 3.69
N PHE A 132 -12.32 -24.51 2.74
CA PHE A 132 -12.92 -25.23 1.63
C PHE A 132 -12.36 -26.65 1.63
N ASN A 133 -13.24 -27.65 1.68
CA ASN A 133 -12.86 -29.07 1.76
C ASN A 133 -11.81 -29.36 2.86
N ASN A 134 -12.04 -28.83 4.06
CA ASN A 134 -11.16 -28.91 5.24
C ASN A 134 -9.77 -28.27 5.10
N ARG A 135 -9.50 -27.50 4.04
CA ARG A 135 -8.26 -26.72 3.87
C ARG A 135 -8.55 -25.24 4.10
N LYS A 136 -7.63 -24.55 4.80
CA LYS A 136 -7.72 -23.12 5.08
C LYS A 136 -7.36 -22.34 3.84
N VAL A 137 -8.18 -21.36 3.48
CA VAL A 137 -8.08 -20.66 2.19
C VAL A 137 -7.55 -19.23 2.31
N LEU A 138 -7.53 -18.66 3.51
CA LEU A 138 -7.23 -17.25 3.78
C LEU A 138 -6.02 -17.02 4.70
N ASP A 139 -5.35 -18.07 5.17
CA ASP A 139 -4.19 -17.95 6.08
C ASP A 139 -2.83 -18.04 5.37
N GLY A 140 -2.83 -18.14 4.04
CA GLY A 140 -1.64 -18.30 3.20
C GLY A 140 -1.09 -19.74 3.15
N SER A 141 -1.64 -20.68 3.94
CA SER A 141 -1.17 -22.07 3.97
C SER A 141 -1.66 -22.91 2.78
N PHE A 142 -2.65 -22.42 2.03
CA PHE A 142 -3.23 -23.16 0.91
C PHE A 142 -2.23 -23.35 -0.24
N GLY A 143 -1.39 -22.34 -0.49
CA GLY A 143 -0.42 -22.29 -1.59
C GLY A 143 -1.09 -22.20 -2.96
N ASP A 144 -0.44 -22.78 -3.96
CA ASP A 144 -0.95 -22.82 -5.33
C ASP A 144 -1.96 -23.96 -5.52
N ALA A 145 -3.19 -23.62 -5.90
CA ALA A 145 -4.22 -24.55 -6.32
C ALA A 145 -4.17 -24.73 -7.84
N VAL A 146 -4.01 -25.96 -8.34
CA VAL A 146 -4.04 -26.24 -9.78
C VAL A 146 -5.28 -27.05 -10.11
N PHE A 147 -6.15 -26.49 -10.95
CA PHE A 147 -7.37 -27.13 -11.41
C PHE A 147 -7.20 -27.63 -12.85
N GLN A 148 -7.35 -28.94 -13.04
CA GLN A 148 -7.36 -29.55 -14.38
C GLN A 148 -8.73 -29.31 -15.03
N VAL A 149 -8.76 -28.45 -16.05
CA VAL A 149 -9.98 -27.98 -16.72
C VAL A 149 -10.09 -28.48 -18.17
N GLY A 150 -9.20 -29.36 -18.60
CA GLY A 150 -9.26 -30.00 -19.91
C GLY A 150 -9.03 -31.51 -19.87
N ALA A 151 -9.16 -32.14 -21.03
CA ALA A 151 -9.03 -33.58 -21.20
C ALA A 151 -7.58 -34.04 -21.40
N ASN A 152 -6.66 -33.13 -21.75
CA ASN A 152 -5.25 -33.44 -21.97
C ASN A 152 -4.38 -32.94 -20.81
N VAL A 153 -3.17 -33.50 -20.69
CA VAL A 153 -2.20 -33.11 -19.65
C VAL A 153 -1.86 -31.61 -19.76
N ALA A 154 -1.79 -30.93 -18.61
CA ALA A 154 -1.44 -29.52 -18.47
C ALA A 154 -2.47 -28.50 -18.99
N GLU A 155 -3.70 -28.92 -19.31
CA GLU A 155 -4.83 -28.01 -19.50
C GLU A 155 -5.38 -27.57 -18.13
N THR A 156 -4.67 -26.66 -17.47
CA THR A 156 -4.92 -26.27 -16.07
C THR A 156 -5.09 -24.77 -15.86
N ILE A 157 -5.86 -24.41 -14.84
CA ILE A 157 -5.92 -23.06 -14.27
C ILE A 157 -5.28 -23.08 -12.89
N GLN A 158 -4.36 -22.15 -12.62
CA GLN A 158 -3.71 -22.00 -11.33
C GLN A 158 -4.34 -20.84 -10.54
N VAL A 159 -4.59 -21.08 -9.26
CA VAL A 159 -5.05 -20.09 -8.29
C VAL A 159 -4.01 -19.97 -7.19
N SER A 160 -3.35 -18.83 -7.09
CA SER A 160 -2.34 -18.58 -6.06
C SER A 160 -3.00 -17.99 -4.82
N LEU A 161 -3.02 -18.77 -3.73
CA LEU A 161 -3.58 -18.40 -2.42
C LEU A 161 -2.47 -18.29 -1.35
N ASN A 162 -1.32 -17.75 -1.77
CA ASN A 162 -0.08 -17.74 -0.99
C ASN A 162 -0.05 -16.57 0.01
N SER A 163 -0.79 -15.49 -0.26
CA SER A 163 -0.92 -14.34 0.62
C SER A 163 -1.99 -14.60 1.67
N GLY A 164 -1.60 -14.60 2.95
CA GLY A 164 -2.55 -14.69 4.05
C GLY A 164 -3.16 -13.34 4.42
N VAL A 165 -4.43 -13.34 4.82
CA VAL A 165 -5.17 -12.15 5.28
C VAL A 165 -5.38 -12.16 6.80
N ARG A 166 -4.50 -12.85 7.54
CA ARG A 166 -4.48 -12.79 9.00
C ARG A 166 -3.98 -11.42 9.44
N ILE A 167 -4.41 -10.97 10.63
CA ILE A 167 -4.01 -9.65 11.16
C ILE A 167 -2.49 -9.52 11.36
N ASN A 168 -1.76 -10.64 11.51
CA ASN A 168 -0.30 -10.68 11.63
C ASN A 168 0.44 -10.80 10.29
N GLN A 169 -0.27 -10.73 9.16
CA GLN A 169 0.27 -10.80 7.80
C GLN A 169 -0.15 -9.59 6.96
N MET A 170 -0.82 -8.61 7.58
CA MET A 170 -1.44 -7.48 6.90
C MET A 170 -1.09 -6.15 7.59
N GLY A 171 -1.18 -5.07 6.82
CA GLY A 171 -0.96 -3.71 7.29
C GLY A 171 0.52 -3.36 7.54
N GLN A 172 1.42 -4.12 6.94
CA GLN A 172 2.83 -3.73 6.85
C GLN A 172 2.95 -2.58 5.85
N ILE A 173 3.74 -1.58 6.18
CA ILE A 173 3.97 -0.42 5.33
C ILE A 173 5.47 -0.12 5.28
N ALA A 174 5.94 0.39 4.16
CA ALA A 174 7.25 1.03 4.10
C ALA A 174 7.03 2.46 4.55
N SER A 175 7.57 2.85 5.70
CA SER A 175 7.50 4.23 6.18
C SER A 175 8.81 4.62 6.83
N LEU A 176 9.45 5.67 6.32
CA LEU A 176 10.70 6.19 6.88
C LEU A 176 10.73 7.71 6.76
N GLU A 177 11.08 8.35 7.88
CA GLU A 177 11.48 9.76 7.91
C GLU A 177 12.95 9.84 7.51
N GLY A 178 13.22 10.61 6.46
CA GLY A 178 14.58 10.91 6.01
C GLY A 178 15.30 11.89 6.94
N ASN A 179 16.59 12.08 6.70
CA ASN A 179 17.32 13.19 7.32
C ASN A 179 16.75 14.54 6.85
N ALA A 180 17.17 15.64 7.50
CA ALA A 180 16.81 16.98 7.04
C ALA A 180 17.23 17.17 5.57
N VAL A 181 16.36 17.81 4.78
CA VAL A 181 16.63 18.10 3.38
C VAL A 181 17.81 19.05 3.24
N THR A 182 18.59 18.89 2.18
CA THR A 182 19.79 19.70 1.96
C THR A 182 19.45 21.08 1.38
N SER A 183 20.45 21.97 1.34
CA SER A 183 20.35 23.27 0.65
C SER A 183 20.40 23.17 -0.88
N SER A 184 20.44 21.96 -1.44
CA SER A 184 20.45 21.75 -2.88
C SER A 184 19.02 21.51 -3.35
N ASP A 185 18.68 22.14 -4.47
CA ASP A 185 17.40 21.97 -5.15
C ASP A 185 17.36 20.62 -5.87
N LEU A 186 16.16 20.07 -6.06
CA LEU A 186 15.98 18.92 -6.93
C LEU A 186 16.13 19.36 -8.38
N THR A 187 16.81 18.53 -9.16
CA THR A 187 16.95 18.68 -10.60
C THR A 187 15.98 17.76 -11.32
N ASP A 188 15.50 18.19 -12.50
CA ASP A 188 14.64 17.37 -13.33
C ASP A 188 15.39 16.09 -13.76
N GLY A 189 14.86 14.93 -13.40
CA GLY A 189 15.54 13.66 -13.65
C GLY A 189 16.67 13.32 -12.67
N GLY A 190 16.85 14.09 -11.60
CA GLY A 190 17.92 13.87 -10.62
C GLY A 190 17.76 12.60 -9.79
N PHE A 191 16.53 12.11 -9.65
CA PHE A 191 16.23 10.80 -9.06
C PHE A 191 14.87 10.24 -9.50
N THR A 192 14.65 8.96 -9.19
CA THR A 192 13.40 8.23 -9.43
C THR A 192 12.92 7.56 -8.15
N ILE A 193 11.60 7.41 -8.03
CA ILE A 193 10.95 6.62 -6.98
C ILE A 193 10.22 5.45 -7.61
N GLN A 194 10.43 4.26 -7.08
CA GLN A 194 9.72 3.04 -7.45
C GLN A 194 8.99 2.47 -6.23
N ILE A 195 7.71 2.12 -6.41
CA ILE A 195 6.90 1.45 -5.38
C ILE A 195 6.72 -0.01 -5.79
N GLY A 196 7.24 -0.93 -4.98
CA GLY A 196 7.09 -2.37 -5.22
C GLY A 196 7.70 -2.79 -6.56
N SER A 197 6.87 -3.41 -7.41
CA SER A 197 7.24 -3.84 -8.77
C SER A 197 6.77 -2.89 -9.88
N ASN A 198 6.22 -1.72 -9.52
CA ASN A 198 5.78 -0.73 -10.51
C ASN A 198 6.96 -0.14 -11.29
N GLU A 199 6.67 0.52 -12.42
CA GLU A 199 7.69 1.28 -13.15
C GLU A 199 8.19 2.46 -12.30
N ALA A 200 9.50 2.73 -12.38
CA ALA A 200 10.12 3.83 -11.65
C ALA A 200 9.65 5.18 -12.22
N VAL A 201 9.20 6.08 -11.35
CA VAL A 201 8.71 7.40 -11.73
C VAL A 201 9.82 8.43 -11.53
N VAL A 202 10.08 9.22 -12.56
CA VAL A 202 11.05 10.32 -12.52
C VAL A 202 10.46 11.50 -11.76
N ILE A 203 11.24 12.07 -10.85
CA ILE A 203 10.83 13.27 -10.11
C ILE A 203 11.38 14.52 -10.80
N GLY A 204 10.52 15.54 -10.90
CA GLY A 204 10.87 16.83 -11.49
C GLY A 204 11.70 17.71 -10.56
N SER A 205 12.10 18.88 -11.07
CA SER A 205 12.80 19.89 -10.27
C SER A 205 11.92 20.47 -9.17
N SER A 206 12.52 20.82 -8.02
CA SER A 206 11.85 21.63 -7.02
C SER A 206 11.90 23.10 -7.43
N VAL A 207 10.83 23.84 -7.12
CA VAL A 207 10.69 25.26 -7.45
C VAL A 207 10.18 26.00 -6.23
N ASP A 208 10.45 27.30 -6.18
CA ASP A 208 9.89 28.17 -5.13
C ASP A 208 8.36 28.09 -5.14
N GLY A 209 7.77 27.96 -3.96
CA GLY A 209 6.33 27.97 -3.79
C GLY A 209 5.71 29.32 -4.12
N ALA A 210 4.43 29.30 -4.52
CA ALA A 210 3.70 30.51 -4.94
C ALA A 210 3.60 31.56 -3.82
N GLU A 211 3.51 31.11 -2.56
CA GLU A 211 3.54 31.93 -1.36
C GLU A 211 4.93 31.79 -0.72
N ALA A 212 5.94 32.44 -1.31
CA ALA A 212 7.37 32.15 -1.14
C ALA A 212 7.93 32.13 0.30
N VAL A 213 7.17 32.57 1.32
CA VAL A 213 7.64 32.64 2.71
C VAL A 213 7.96 31.24 3.25
N GLY A 214 9.25 30.95 3.37
CA GLY A 214 9.78 29.64 3.79
C GLY A 214 9.61 28.52 2.75
N GLN A 215 9.15 28.80 1.53
CA GLN A 215 8.86 27.80 0.49
C GLN A 215 9.90 27.80 -0.65
N ALA A 216 11.15 28.19 -0.37
CA ALA A 216 12.22 28.15 -1.37
C ALA A 216 12.42 26.72 -1.94
N ALA A 217 13.00 26.61 -3.13
CA ALA A 217 13.20 25.33 -3.83
C ALA A 217 13.98 24.27 -3.02
N ASP A 218 14.78 24.69 -2.03
CA ASP A 218 15.52 23.81 -1.14
C ASP A 218 14.68 23.26 0.04
N SER A 219 13.48 23.82 0.28
CA SER A 219 12.60 23.44 1.38
C SER A 219 11.96 22.07 1.20
N ALA A 220 11.61 21.44 2.33
CA ALA A 220 10.90 20.16 2.30
C ALA A 220 9.52 20.31 1.63
N TYR A 221 8.86 21.47 1.76
CA TYR A 221 7.64 21.82 1.05
C TYR A 221 7.81 21.72 -0.48
N ALA A 222 8.80 22.43 -1.05
CA ALA A 222 9.03 22.46 -2.49
C ALA A 222 9.40 21.07 -3.04
N LYS A 223 10.20 20.32 -2.28
CA LYS A 223 10.62 18.96 -2.64
C LYS A 223 9.47 17.96 -2.58
N LYS A 224 8.64 18.03 -1.54
CA LYS A 224 7.37 17.28 -1.46
C LYS A 224 6.48 17.61 -2.66
N PHE A 225 6.30 18.90 -2.97
CA PHE A 225 5.46 19.33 -4.08
C PHE A 225 5.92 18.75 -5.42
N ALA A 226 7.23 18.72 -5.68
CA ALA A 226 7.79 18.09 -6.88
C ALA A 226 7.49 16.57 -6.93
N ILE A 227 7.57 15.87 -5.80
CA ILE A 227 7.25 14.44 -5.72
C ILE A 227 5.76 14.19 -5.93
N ASP A 228 4.88 14.97 -5.29
CA ASP A 228 3.44 14.85 -5.46
C ASP A 228 3.02 15.15 -6.91
N ALA A 229 3.63 16.16 -7.54
CA ALA A 229 3.36 16.52 -8.93
C ALA A 229 3.78 15.42 -9.92
N ALA A 230 4.80 14.62 -9.59
CA ALA A 230 5.20 13.46 -10.39
C ALA A 230 4.15 12.34 -10.38
N GLY A 231 3.23 12.33 -9.41
CA GLY A 231 2.09 11.41 -9.40
C GLY A 231 2.48 9.95 -9.12
N VAL A 232 3.46 9.72 -8.25
CA VAL A 232 3.88 8.36 -7.86
C VAL A 232 2.71 7.62 -7.22
N THR A 233 2.16 6.62 -7.92
CA THR A 233 0.97 5.90 -7.47
C THR A 233 1.29 5.07 -6.22
N GLY A 234 0.46 5.22 -5.18
CA GLY A 234 0.60 4.48 -3.91
C GLY A 234 1.64 5.07 -2.93
N LEU A 235 2.28 6.19 -3.28
CA LEU A 235 3.17 6.93 -2.39
C LEU A 235 2.40 8.03 -1.65
N THR A 236 2.62 8.14 -0.34
CA THR A 236 2.27 9.31 0.46
C THR A 236 3.54 9.97 0.95
N VAL A 237 3.64 11.29 0.76
CA VAL A 237 4.76 12.08 1.27
C VAL A 237 4.22 13.05 2.31
N GLN A 238 4.92 13.16 3.43
CA GLN A 238 4.68 14.19 4.44
C GLN A 238 5.95 15.01 4.63
N ALA A 239 5.80 16.31 4.81
CA ALA A 239 6.90 17.22 5.11
C ALA A 239 6.65 17.88 6.45
N ASN A 240 7.70 18.01 7.25
CA ASN A 240 7.65 18.71 8.52
C ASN A 240 8.93 19.50 8.71
N SER A 241 8.89 20.62 9.42
CA SER A 241 10.09 21.34 9.85
C SER A 241 9.93 21.70 11.30
N SER A 242 10.93 21.36 12.11
CA SER A 242 10.91 21.63 13.53
C SER A 242 12.32 21.94 14.00
N VAL A 243 12.48 23.04 14.74
CA VAL A 243 13.74 23.37 15.40
C VAL A 243 13.48 23.68 16.86
N THR A 244 14.30 23.13 17.73
CA THR A 244 14.30 23.43 19.16
C THR A 244 15.57 24.20 19.50
N SER A 245 15.42 25.36 20.14
CA SER A 245 16.55 26.14 20.64
C SER A 245 16.21 26.77 21.98
N THR A 246 17.22 26.85 22.84
CA THR A 246 17.13 27.63 24.07
C THR A 246 16.96 29.12 23.74
N PHE A 247 16.07 29.76 24.49
CA PHE A 247 15.88 31.20 24.49
C PHE A 247 16.21 31.74 25.89
N ALA A 248 17.25 32.56 25.97
CA ALA A 248 17.64 33.29 27.16
C ALA A 248 16.84 34.60 27.25
N ASP A 249 16.45 34.98 28.48
CA ASP A 249 15.73 36.23 28.68
C ASP A 249 16.63 37.41 28.33
N VAL A 250 16.13 38.27 27.43
CA VAL A 250 16.84 39.46 26.97
C VAL A 250 16.54 40.58 27.95
N THR A 251 17.48 40.82 28.88
CA THR A 251 17.27 41.63 30.09
C THR A 251 18.12 42.88 30.19
N ASP A 252 19.10 43.09 29.30
CA ASP A 252 20.12 44.11 29.51
C ASP A 252 19.81 45.46 28.81
N ALA A 253 19.94 46.52 29.61
CA ALA A 253 19.51 47.88 29.37
C ALA A 253 20.74 48.81 29.25
N VAL A 254 21.50 48.69 28.16
CA VAL A 254 22.43 49.76 27.73
C VAL A 254 22.51 49.77 26.20
N SER A 255 21.68 50.61 25.56
CA SER A 255 21.75 51.00 24.13
C SER A 255 21.51 49.90 23.07
N GLY A 256 21.08 48.69 23.45
CA GLY A 256 20.85 47.59 22.51
C GLY A 256 19.40 47.49 22.07
N THR A 257 19.16 47.52 20.76
CA THR A 257 17.88 47.12 20.16
C THR A 257 17.87 45.61 19.90
N TYR A 258 16.69 44.97 20.03
CA TYR A 258 16.48 43.58 19.66
C TYR A 258 15.56 43.47 18.44
N SER A 259 16.02 42.79 17.39
CA SER A 259 15.21 42.49 16.21
C SER A 259 15.15 40.99 15.99
N LEU A 260 13.98 40.50 15.60
CA LEU A 260 13.74 39.11 15.28
C LEU A 260 12.80 39.05 14.07
N SER A 261 13.23 38.41 12.99
CA SER A 261 12.36 38.00 11.90
C SER A 261 12.35 36.49 11.72
N ILE A 262 11.19 35.98 11.32
CA ILE A 262 10.99 34.58 10.98
C ILE A 262 10.55 34.51 9.52
N ASN A 263 11.29 33.78 8.68
CA ASN A 263 11.07 33.71 7.25
C ASN A 263 10.94 35.10 6.59
N GLY A 264 11.74 36.07 7.03
CA GLY A 264 11.72 37.45 6.55
C GLY A 264 10.57 38.32 7.06
N VAL A 265 9.63 37.78 7.86
CA VAL A 265 8.57 38.55 8.52
C VAL A 265 9.06 39.03 9.88
N SER A 266 9.05 40.34 10.10
CA SER A 266 9.46 40.93 11.37
C SER A 266 8.47 40.60 12.50
N VAL A 267 8.98 39.97 13.56
CA VAL A 267 8.29 39.70 14.83
C VAL A 267 8.61 40.82 15.81
N TYR A 268 9.88 41.20 15.89
CA TYR A 268 10.36 42.39 16.59
C TYR A 268 11.25 43.19 15.64
N ASP A 269 10.99 44.50 15.55
CA ASP A 269 11.77 45.43 14.74
C ASP A 269 12.39 46.49 15.65
N GLY A 270 13.67 46.34 15.96
CA GLY A 270 14.40 47.32 16.76
C GLY A 270 13.83 47.56 18.17
N PHE A 271 13.31 46.52 18.83
CA PHE A 271 12.73 46.63 20.17
C PHE A 271 13.74 47.20 21.16
N ASP A 272 13.44 48.37 21.71
CA ASP A 272 14.33 49.11 22.60
C ASP A 272 14.15 48.67 24.05
N LEU A 273 15.11 47.89 24.55
CA LEU A 273 15.14 47.41 25.94
C LEU A 273 15.65 48.47 26.93
N SER A 274 16.06 49.65 26.44
CA SER A 274 16.44 50.79 27.28
C SER A 274 15.27 51.69 27.69
N ASP A 275 14.09 51.50 27.08
CA ASP A 275 12.86 52.19 27.48
C ASP A 275 12.32 51.55 28.78
N PRO A 276 12.23 52.30 29.90
CA PRO A 276 11.70 51.79 31.16
C PRO A 276 10.21 51.39 31.10
N GLY A 277 9.50 51.74 30.02
CA GLY A 277 8.14 51.27 29.74
C GLY A 277 8.05 49.87 29.13
N ASN A 278 9.18 49.27 28.72
CA ASN A 278 9.23 47.95 28.10
C ASN A 278 9.68 46.87 29.10
N ASP A 279 8.91 45.80 29.19
CA ASP A 279 9.31 44.61 29.96
C ASP A 279 10.42 43.81 29.22
N PRO A 280 11.30 43.10 29.95
CA PRO A 280 12.27 42.19 29.34
C PRO A 280 11.62 41.15 28.44
N LEU A 281 12.27 40.84 27.30
CA LEU A 281 11.80 39.78 26.41
C LEU A 281 12.15 38.42 27.01
N ASN A 282 11.13 37.71 27.46
CA ASN A 282 11.26 36.33 27.90
C ASN A 282 10.70 35.36 26.84
N LYS A 283 11.05 34.08 26.97
CA LYS A 283 10.60 33.03 26.03
C LYS A 283 9.07 33.00 25.80
N ALA A 284 8.25 33.26 26.83
CA ALA A 284 6.80 33.22 26.71
C ALA A 284 6.25 34.41 25.89
N THR A 285 6.83 35.60 26.07
CA THR A 285 6.50 36.78 25.27
C THR A 285 6.88 36.59 23.80
N VAL A 286 8.06 36.04 23.53
CA VAL A 286 8.52 35.76 22.16
C VAL A 286 7.66 34.69 21.49
N VAL A 287 7.34 33.59 22.17
CA VAL A 287 6.43 32.56 21.65
C VAL A 287 5.06 33.15 21.30
N THR A 288 4.54 34.04 22.13
CA THR A 288 3.27 34.73 21.87
C THR A 288 3.38 35.63 20.64
N ALA A 289 4.44 36.42 20.52
CA ALA A 289 4.66 37.33 19.39
C ALA A 289 4.85 36.58 18.06
N VAL A 290 5.62 35.49 18.04
CA VAL A 290 5.77 34.62 16.86
C VAL A 290 4.41 34.04 16.46
N ASN A 291 3.61 33.56 17.42
CA ASN A 291 2.29 33.00 17.14
C ASN A 291 1.27 34.03 16.62
N GLN A 292 1.40 35.32 16.97
CA GLN A 292 0.59 36.40 16.38
C GLN A 292 0.90 36.63 14.90
N LYS A 293 2.11 36.26 14.45
CA LYS A 293 2.55 36.35 13.04
C LYS A 293 2.55 35.00 12.32
N ALA A 294 2.05 33.93 12.95
CA ALA A 294 2.11 32.57 12.41
C ALA A 294 1.46 32.40 11.03
N ALA A 295 0.40 33.17 10.74
CA ALA A 295 -0.27 33.15 9.45
C ALA A 295 0.61 33.71 8.32
N ASP A 296 1.45 34.72 8.63
CA ASP A 296 2.34 35.37 7.67
C ASP A 296 3.66 34.60 7.54
N THR A 297 4.21 34.09 8.65
CA THR A 297 5.48 33.37 8.70
C THR A 297 5.38 31.92 8.24
N GLY A 298 4.20 31.29 8.41
CA GLY A 298 4.00 29.85 8.26
C GLY A 298 4.63 29.00 9.37
N VAL A 299 4.98 29.63 10.51
CA VAL A 299 5.68 29.01 11.64
C VAL A 299 4.92 29.23 12.94
N ARG A 300 4.75 28.18 13.74
CA ARG A 300 4.18 28.23 15.09
C ARG A 300 5.25 27.98 16.13
N ALA A 301 5.17 28.69 17.25
CA ALA A 301 6.08 28.55 18.37
C ALA A 301 5.39 27.88 19.57
N SER A 302 6.13 27.04 20.30
CA SER A 302 5.72 26.48 21.59
C SER A 302 6.93 26.36 22.53
N ILE A 303 6.67 26.02 23.79
CA ILE A 303 7.71 25.71 24.77
C ILE A 303 7.62 24.22 25.07
N ASP A 304 8.73 23.49 24.98
CA ASP A 304 8.77 22.06 25.31
C ASP A 304 8.82 21.80 26.83
N GLY A 305 8.84 20.52 27.22
CA GLY A 305 8.93 20.12 28.62
C GLY A 305 10.26 20.48 29.31
N SER A 306 11.30 20.80 28.54
CA SER A 306 12.61 21.25 29.02
C SER A 306 12.69 22.77 29.20
N GLY A 307 11.71 23.51 28.65
CA GLY A 307 11.64 24.96 28.70
C GLY A 307 12.33 25.65 27.52
N ASP A 308 12.65 24.91 26.44
CA ASP A 308 13.21 25.45 25.20
C ASP A 308 12.11 25.87 24.22
N VAL A 309 12.43 26.80 23.32
CA VAL A 309 11.49 27.27 22.29
C VAL A 309 11.54 26.30 21.11
N VAL A 310 10.39 25.76 20.74
CA VAL A 310 10.20 24.92 19.56
C VAL A 310 9.47 25.73 18.50
N LEU A 311 10.07 25.86 17.32
CA LEU A 311 9.45 26.44 16.14
C LEU A 311 9.08 25.30 15.18
N THR A 312 7.84 25.29 14.71
CA THR A 312 7.30 24.23 13.86
C THR A 312 6.63 24.79 12.61
N SER A 313 6.85 24.14 11.46
CA SER A 313 6.08 24.34 10.23
C SER A 313 5.54 23.00 9.74
N ALA A 314 4.23 22.82 9.89
CA ALA A 314 3.54 21.57 9.57
C ALA A 314 3.49 21.26 8.06
N GLU A 315 3.79 22.24 7.21
CA GLU A 315 3.86 22.05 5.74
C GLU A 315 5.29 21.77 5.26
N GLY A 316 6.27 21.73 6.18
CA GLY A 316 7.68 21.54 5.83
C GLY A 316 8.34 22.76 5.19
N ARG A 317 7.84 23.97 5.49
CA ARG A 317 8.50 25.21 5.10
C ARG A 317 9.80 25.36 5.88
N ASN A 318 10.83 25.92 5.26
CA ASN A 318 12.03 26.33 5.96
C ASN A 318 11.66 27.24 7.15
N ILE A 319 12.43 27.13 8.22
CA ILE A 319 12.34 28.02 9.38
C ILE A 319 13.63 28.81 9.40
N GLN A 320 13.62 29.95 8.72
CA GLN A 320 14.68 30.94 8.81
C GLN A 320 14.43 31.85 10.01
N VAL A 321 15.37 31.86 10.94
CA VAL A 321 15.40 32.75 12.09
C VAL A 321 16.52 33.75 11.84
N ASP A 322 16.17 35.03 11.73
CA ASP A 322 17.13 36.12 11.73
C ASP A 322 16.98 36.88 13.04
N GLU A 323 18.01 36.80 13.89
CA GLU A 323 18.09 37.56 15.13
C GLU A 323 19.16 38.64 14.97
N THR A 324 18.86 39.86 15.39
CA THR A 324 19.88 40.89 15.57
C THR A 324 19.79 41.45 16.97
N ALA A 325 20.78 41.09 17.79
CA ALA A 325 20.89 41.52 19.18
C ALA A 325 21.98 42.57 19.33
N GLY A 326 21.66 43.75 19.87
CA GLY A 326 22.65 44.78 20.14
C GLY A 326 23.62 44.45 21.29
N ALA A 327 23.16 43.70 22.30
CA ALA A 327 23.96 43.35 23.48
C ALA A 327 23.66 41.94 24.01
N ALA A 328 22.41 41.67 24.40
CA ALA A 328 21.99 40.36 24.90
C ALA A 328 21.24 39.58 23.81
N GLN A 329 21.62 38.32 23.60
CA GLN A 329 20.94 37.43 22.65
C GLN A 329 19.74 36.74 23.29
N GLY A 330 18.70 36.55 22.50
CA GLY A 330 17.55 35.72 22.79
C GLY A 330 17.88 34.25 22.54
N PHE A 331 18.02 33.84 21.28
CA PHE A 331 18.38 32.46 20.97
C PHE A 331 19.86 32.21 21.31
N THR A 332 20.14 31.09 21.99
CA THR A 332 21.49 30.71 22.43
C THR A 332 21.93 29.33 21.95
N GLY A 333 21.06 28.64 21.19
CA GLY A 333 21.29 27.31 20.66
C GLY A 333 21.80 27.30 19.22
N THR A 334 21.57 26.18 18.53
CA THR A 334 21.87 26.03 17.10
C THR A 334 20.56 25.94 16.33
N ILE A 335 20.43 26.74 15.27
CA ILE A 335 19.28 26.70 14.34
C ILE A 335 19.84 26.48 12.94
N GLY A 336 19.42 25.42 12.24
CA GLY A 336 19.88 25.15 10.87
C GLY A 336 21.39 24.98 10.74
N GLY A 337 22.05 24.42 11.76
CA GLY A 337 23.51 24.28 11.82
C GLY A 337 24.28 25.57 12.16
N THR A 338 23.60 26.70 12.34
CA THR A 338 24.23 27.97 12.76
C THR A 338 24.08 28.17 14.27
N ALA A 339 25.20 28.40 14.96
CA ALA A 339 25.23 28.58 16.42
C ALA A 339 25.02 30.05 16.81
N PHE A 340 23.94 30.33 17.54
CA PHE A 340 23.59 31.67 18.02
C PHE A 340 24.35 31.96 19.32
N THR A 341 25.64 32.30 19.22
CA THR A 341 26.55 32.38 20.39
C THR A 341 27.08 33.77 20.71
N THR A 342 26.90 34.74 19.82
CA THR A 342 27.42 36.11 19.97
C THR A 342 26.41 37.14 19.52
N ALA A 343 26.29 38.24 20.28
CA ALA A 343 25.51 39.41 19.88
C ALA A 343 25.93 39.94 18.50
N GLY A 344 24.97 40.52 17.79
CA GLY A 344 25.05 40.88 16.38
C GLY A 344 23.95 40.23 15.55
N ALA A 345 24.06 40.33 14.23
CA ALA A 345 23.15 39.67 13.31
C ALA A 345 23.53 38.20 13.13
N GLN A 346 22.58 37.30 13.37
CA GLN A 346 22.70 35.86 13.19
C GLN A 346 21.52 35.36 12.37
N THR A 347 21.79 34.48 11.41
CA THR A 347 20.77 33.84 10.58
C THR A 347 20.96 32.34 10.61
N GLY A 348 19.93 31.61 11.04
CA GLY A 348 19.86 30.15 10.97
C GLY A 348 18.69 29.74 10.10
N THR A 349 18.86 28.73 9.24
CA THR A 349 17.78 28.21 8.41
C THR A 349 17.62 26.73 8.66
N GLU A 350 16.61 26.37 9.46
CA GLU A 350 16.23 24.97 9.60
C GLU A 350 15.49 24.52 8.34
N ARG A 351 15.90 23.38 7.80
CA ARG A 351 15.23 22.72 6.69
C ARG A 351 14.50 21.49 7.19
N GLY A 352 13.35 21.23 6.59
CA GLY A 352 12.48 20.14 7.02
C GLY A 352 12.98 18.73 6.73
N THR A 353 12.25 17.75 7.23
CA THR A 353 12.37 16.33 6.87
C THR A 353 11.23 15.93 5.93
N LEU A 354 11.45 14.83 5.21
CA LEU A 354 10.40 14.16 4.43
C LEU A 354 10.19 12.75 4.95
N THR A 355 8.93 12.41 5.20
CA THR A 355 8.50 11.05 5.51
C THR A 355 7.84 10.47 4.28
N LEU A 356 8.41 9.38 3.77
CA LEU A 356 7.85 8.62 2.64
C LEU A 356 7.13 7.40 3.20
N SER A 357 5.88 7.19 2.77
CA SER A 357 5.06 6.07 3.21
C SER A 357 4.34 5.39 2.03
N ALA A 358 4.36 4.06 1.97
CA ALA A 358 3.67 3.26 0.95
C ALA A 358 3.29 1.86 1.49
N SER A 359 2.36 1.17 0.83
CA SER A 359 1.97 -0.21 1.16
C SER A 359 3.00 -1.27 0.73
N GLU A 360 3.96 -0.89 -0.09
CA GLU A 360 5.04 -1.75 -0.61
C GLU A 360 6.39 -1.05 -0.44
N ASN A 361 7.48 -1.76 -0.72
CA ASN A 361 8.83 -1.20 -0.62
C ASN A 361 8.97 0.06 -1.50
N ILE A 362 9.67 1.07 -0.98
CA ILE A 362 9.98 2.31 -1.70
C ILE A 362 11.45 2.24 -2.08
N ALA A 363 11.76 2.15 -3.36
CA ALA A 363 13.13 2.21 -3.86
C ALA A 363 13.41 3.60 -4.44
N LEU A 364 14.50 4.21 -3.99
CA LEU A 364 15.02 5.48 -4.48
C LEU A 364 16.30 5.24 -5.28
N SER A 365 16.44 5.90 -6.41
CA SER A 365 17.63 5.79 -7.28
C SER A 365 17.95 7.14 -7.90
N GLY A 366 19.20 7.58 -7.80
CA GLY A 366 19.68 8.88 -8.27
C GLY A 366 20.25 9.74 -7.14
N ALA A 367 21.16 10.64 -7.51
CA ALA A 367 21.93 11.44 -6.56
C ALA A 367 21.05 12.38 -5.73
N ASP A 368 19.96 12.89 -6.31
CA ASP A 368 19.08 13.86 -5.66
C ASP A 368 18.24 13.23 -4.53
N ALA A 369 18.24 11.90 -4.39
CA ALA A 369 17.72 11.24 -3.19
C ALA A 369 18.39 11.76 -1.91
N ALA A 370 19.68 12.11 -1.98
CA ALA A 370 20.41 12.75 -0.88
C ALA A 370 19.81 14.10 -0.48
N PHE A 371 19.22 14.83 -1.43
CA PHE A 371 18.66 16.17 -1.17
C PHE A 371 17.35 16.12 -0.41
N ILE A 372 16.66 14.97 -0.41
CA ILE A 372 15.47 14.70 0.39
C ILE A 372 15.78 13.90 1.67
N GLY A 373 17.07 13.72 2.01
CA GLY A 373 17.48 13.07 3.25
C GLY A 373 17.61 11.54 3.19
N PHE A 374 17.59 10.94 1.99
CA PHE A 374 17.73 9.50 1.74
C PHE A 374 19.03 9.19 1.00
N ALA A 375 19.57 7.98 1.10
CA ALA A 375 20.76 7.60 0.33
C ALA A 375 20.40 7.21 -1.12
N ASP A 376 21.34 7.41 -2.04
CA ASP A 376 21.22 6.86 -3.40
C ASP A 376 21.17 5.32 -3.35
N GLY A 377 20.22 4.73 -4.09
CA GLY A 377 19.95 3.30 -4.07
C GLY A 377 19.28 2.80 -2.78
N GLN A 378 18.78 3.69 -1.91
CA GLN A 378 18.11 3.27 -0.68
C GLN A 378 16.75 2.63 -0.99
N THR A 379 16.51 1.47 -0.37
CA THR A 379 15.18 0.85 -0.33
C THR A 379 14.62 0.96 1.08
N VAL A 380 13.52 1.69 1.23
CA VAL A 380 12.68 1.64 2.43
C VAL A 380 11.84 0.37 2.34
N THR A 381 12.17 -0.61 3.16
CA THR A 381 11.44 -1.88 3.21
C THR A 381 10.17 -1.76 4.03
N VAL A 382 9.15 -2.54 3.69
CA VAL A 382 7.99 -2.74 4.55
C VAL A 382 8.42 -3.18 5.96
N ASP A 383 7.79 -2.62 6.97
CA ASP A 383 8.08 -2.92 8.36
C ASP A 383 7.55 -4.30 8.79
N THR A 384 7.92 -4.73 10.00
CA THR A 384 7.44 -5.98 10.60
C THR A 384 6.17 -5.78 11.45
N THR A 385 5.74 -4.54 11.63
CA THR A 385 4.54 -4.20 12.38
C THR A 385 3.30 -4.53 11.55
N THR A 386 2.31 -5.13 12.19
CA THR A 386 1.11 -5.63 11.52
C THR A 386 -0.13 -5.08 12.22
N LEU A 387 -1.32 -5.33 11.68
CA LEU A 387 -2.57 -4.94 12.32
C LEU A 387 -2.80 -5.60 13.70
N ALA A 388 -2.00 -6.60 14.09
CA ALA A 388 -2.15 -7.26 15.38
C ALA A 388 -1.75 -6.39 16.59
N THR A 389 -0.96 -5.34 16.38
CA THR A 389 -0.37 -4.54 17.48
C THR A 389 -0.78 -3.07 17.42
N VAL A 390 -1.79 -2.72 16.62
CA VAL A 390 -2.20 -1.34 16.42
C VAL A 390 -3.29 -0.93 17.39
N ASP A 391 -3.30 0.36 17.75
CA ASP A 391 -4.36 0.98 18.55
C ASP A 391 -4.70 2.36 17.98
N ILE A 392 -5.82 2.94 18.43
CA ILE A 392 -6.24 4.29 18.05
C ILE A 392 -6.36 5.22 19.26
N THR A 393 -5.51 5.01 20.28
CA THR A 393 -5.60 5.73 21.56
C THR A 393 -5.05 7.15 21.50
N SER A 394 -4.18 7.45 20.54
CA SER A 394 -3.69 8.79 20.23
C SER A 394 -3.97 9.20 18.79
N VAL A 395 -3.84 10.49 18.47
CA VAL A 395 -3.95 10.99 17.08
C VAL A 395 -2.86 10.39 16.20
N ALA A 396 -1.65 10.20 16.74
CA ALA A 396 -0.54 9.61 16.01
C ALA A 396 -0.82 8.13 15.69
N ASP A 397 -1.32 7.37 16.67
CA ASP A 397 -1.65 5.95 16.49
C ASP A 397 -2.84 5.78 15.54
N ALA A 398 -3.86 6.65 15.65
CA ALA A 398 -4.97 6.70 14.70
C ALA A 398 -4.53 6.95 13.25
N ASN A 399 -3.62 7.91 13.03
CA ASN A 399 -3.04 8.16 11.71
C ASN A 399 -2.23 6.96 11.20
N ASN A 400 -1.49 6.29 12.09
CA ASN A 400 -0.76 5.07 11.75
C ASN A 400 -1.72 3.94 11.34
N VAL A 401 -2.82 3.74 12.08
CA VAL A 401 -3.86 2.76 11.74
C VAL A 401 -4.49 3.03 10.39
N ILE A 402 -4.79 4.30 10.06
CA ILE A 402 -5.35 4.65 8.74
C ILE A 402 -4.42 4.16 7.61
N GLN A 403 -3.12 4.47 7.71
CA GLN A 403 -2.15 4.05 6.68
C GLN A 403 -2.04 2.53 6.56
N ARG A 404 -1.99 1.82 7.69
CA ARG A 404 -1.89 0.35 7.69
C ARG A 404 -3.14 -0.32 7.18
N VAL A 405 -4.31 0.21 7.52
CA VAL A 405 -5.60 -0.30 7.04
C VAL A 405 -5.75 -0.04 5.55
N ASP A 406 -5.30 1.10 5.03
CA ASP A 406 -5.30 1.39 3.59
C ASP A 406 -4.37 0.43 2.82
N ALA A 407 -3.20 0.10 3.38
CA ALA A 407 -2.34 -0.94 2.85
C ALA A 407 -3.02 -2.32 2.89
N ALA A 408 -3.67 -2.68 4.00
CA ALA A 408 -4.41 -3.93 4.13
C ALA A 408 -5.58 -4.03 3.15
N LEU A 409 -6.35 -2.95 2.95
CA LEU A 409 -7.43 -2.87 1.98
C LEU A 409 -6.92 -3.05 0.54
N THR A 410 -5.76 -2.46 0.22
CA THR A 410 -5.10 -2.63 -1.08
C THR A 410 -4.72 -4.10 -1.31
N SER A 411 -4.11 -4.75 -0.31
CA SER A 411 -3.78 -6.18 -0.37
C SER A 411 -5.03 -7.07 -0.53
N VAL A 412 -6.12 -6.78 0.19
CA VAL A 412 -7.40 -7.50 0.02
C VAL A 412 -7.98 -7.26 -1.36
N SER A 413 -7.98 -6.02 -1.85
CA SER A 413 -8.50 -5.70 -3.18
C SER A 413 -7.72 -6.38 -4.29
N SER A 414 -6.38 -6.44 -4.17
CA SER A 414 -5.53 -7.19 -5.09
C SER A 414 -5.87 -8.69 -5.07
N PHE A 415 -6.03 -9.27 -3.88
CA PHE A 415 -6.41 -10.67 -3.74
C PHE A 415 -7.81 -10.96 -4.33
N ARG A 416 -8.79 -10.09 -4.09
CA ARG A 416 -10.12 -10.21 -4.71
C ARG A 416 -10.05 -10.08 -6.23
N SER A 417 -9.19 -9.20 -6.74
CA SER A 417 -8.98 -9.05 -8.17
C SER A 417 -8.40 -10.31 -8.81
N THR A 418 -7.45 -11.01 -8.14
CA THR A 418 -6.89 -12.26 -8.67
C THR A 418 -7.94 -13.38 -8.67
N LEU A 419 -8.76 -13.48 -7.62
CA LEU A 419 -9.87 -14.43 -7.57
C LEU A 419 -10.95 -14.13 -8.62
N GLY A 420 -11.25 -12.85 -8.83
CA GLY A 420 -12.22 -12.38 -9.82
C GLY A 420 -11.78 -12.63 -11.26
N ALA A 421 -10.48 -12.55 -11.56
CA ALA A 421 -9.95 -12.85 -12.89
C ALA A 421 -10.03 -14.34 -13.26
N ILE A 422 -10.26 -15.21 -12.28
CA ILE A 422 -10.31 -16.68 -12.44
C ILE A 422 -11.76 -17.17 -12.64
N GLN A 423 -12.74 -16.41 -12.15
CA GLN A 423 -14.18 -16.64 -12.40
C GLN A 423 -14.52 -16.25 -13.83
#